data_AF-A0A812Q806-F1
#
_entry.id   AF-A0A812Q806-F1
#
_cell.length_a   1.000
_cell.length_b   1.000
_cell.length_c   1.000
_cell.angle_alpha   90.00
_cell.angle_beta   90.00
_cell.angle_gamma   90.00
#
_symmetry.space_group_name_H-M   'P 1'
#
loop_
_entity.id
_entity.type
_entity.pdbx_description
1 polymer ?
#
loop_
_entity_poly.entity_id
_entity_poly.type
_entity_poly.pdbx_seq_one_letter_code
_entity_poly.pdbx_strand_id
1 'polypeptide(L)'
;MAVGAAKLGHGWSRPQVVLLLYTLVRVAANVCVVGAPVSVYAPITTSEPRLERRSPRTDEMIGRIFDAVARPVVTGLGVYCFLCNKSRFSEKLRLHVWSRRTIFCLACCATDQSVLRDFPQGRYRLPARIGCYIWETVCNALQVYMTILKLKALGWGFTAWSCEVLLVITFSCLAPSCLYELIVYPNWLASMFVKVSLFTFVLTFLVQSLALCSAAACALLHGGSDETIQCSAYCLCLNGILAVVGPALSMWSWMSMVRDDYFDIYFAVWVVSIDVGLQVLATLLLSGLIGPKGWDRPMEAFRRLGHLSGFGLASSRIAFPGKINARATQCIVSFPGKYSTQWDNAVANVQQFEDCSLACVFLTNAASGLGCHTDNPDTPGHCWCRMIYGELPAETYLSVVDLKDGADGVLAKEKPCRVCCFALAMSGDLHDIGTLQAGGGY
;
A
#
# COMPACT_ATOMS: atom_id res chain seq x y z
N MET A 1 -46.95 -13.32 -17.44
CA MET A 1 -46.63 -11.89 -17.31
C MET A 1 -45.27 -11.75 -16.64
N ALA A 2 -44.19 -11.86 -17.42
CA ALA A 2 -42.85 -11.49 -16.99
C ALA A 2 -42.59 -10.11 -17.59
N VAL A 3 -42.65 -9.07 -16.76
CA VAL A 3 -42.29 -7.72 -17.18
C VAL A 3 -40.77 -7.70 -17.35
N GLY A 4 -40.35 -7.74 -18.61
CA GLY A 4 -38.97 -7.51 -19.00
C GLY A 4 -38.54 -6.14 -18.52
N ALA A 5 -37.55 -6.12 -17.61
CA ALA A 5 -36.85 -4.91 -17.25
C ALA A 5 -36.13 -4.40 -18.51
N ALA A 6 -36.71 -3.35 -19.11
CA ALA A 6 -36.13 -2.64 -20.23
C ALA A 6 -34.70 -2.20 -19.86
N LYS A 7 -33.74 -2.57 -20.71
CA LYS A 7 -32.38 -2.02 -20.70
C LYS A 7 -32.48 -0.51 -20.94
N LEU A 8 -32.48 0.26 -19.85
CA LEU A 8 -32.15 1.68 -19.91
C LEU A 8 -30.72 1.78 -20.49
N GLY A 9 -30.63 2.45 -21.64
CA GLY A 9 -29.38 2.67 -22.36
C GLY A 9 -28.30 3.23 -21.44
N HIS A 10 -27.12 2.60 -21.44
CA HIS A 10 -26.01 2.86 -20.51
C HIS A 10 -26.45 3.02 -19.04
N GLY A 11 -27.21 2.03 -18.55
CA GLY A 11 -27.71 1.99 -17.18
C GLY A 11 -26.60 2.04 -16.13
N TRP A 12 -26.63 3.08 -15.31
CA TRP A 12 -25.84 3.18 -14.11
C TRP A 12 -26.14 1.98 -13.20
N SER A 13 -25.10 1.35 -12.69
CA SER A 13 -25.22 0.27 -11.71
C SER A 13 -25.83 0.78 -10.39
N ARG A 14 -26.57 -0.07 -9.67
CA ARG A 14 -27.18 0.28 -8.37
C ARG A 14 -26.20 0.96 -7.39
N PRO A 15 -24.93 0.54 -7.27
CA PRO A 15 -23.95 1.22 -6.42
C PRO A 15 -23.64 2.66 -6.86
N GLN A 16 -23.61 2.94 -8.16
CA GLN A 16 -23.38 4.29 -8.70
C GLN A 16 -24.52 5.23 -8.31
N VAL A 17 -25.77 4.75 -8.38
CA VAL A 17 -26.95 5.52 -7.99
C VAL A 17 -26.97 5.79 -6.48
N VAL A 18 -26.72 4.75 -5.66
CA VAL A 18 -26.66 4.88 -4.19
C VAL A 18 -25.58 5.88 -3.77
N LEU A 19 -24.43 5.85 -4.43
CA LEU A 19 -23.34 6.75 -4.11
C LEU A 19 -23.60 8.18 -4.57
N LEU A 20 -24.15 8.38 -5.77
CA LEU A 20 -24.58 9.70 -6.23
C LEU A 20 -25.59 10.29 -5.25
N LEU A 21 -26.58 9.49 -4.81
CA LEU A 21 -27.54 9.90 -3.80
C LEU A 21 -26.85 10.23 -2.46
N TYR A 22 -25.92 9.40 -1.98
CA TYR A 22 -25.15 9.69 -0.76
C TYR A 22 -24.38 11.02 -0.87
N THR A 23 -23.66 11.25 -1.97
CA THR A 23 -22.91 12.48 -2.20
C THR A 23 -23.85 13.68 -2.28
N LEU A 24 -24.96 13.59 -3.03
CA LEU A 24 -25.94 14.67 -3.13
C LEU A 24 -26.61 14.96 -1.79
N VAL A 25 -26.96 13.94 -1.01
CA VAL A 25 -27.55 14.09 0.32
C VAL A 25 -26.55 14.74 1.28
N ARG A 26 -25.26 14.37 1.25
CA ARG A 26 -24.24 15.04 2.08
C ARG A 26 -24.00 16.48 1.66
N VAL A 27 -23.92 16.76 0.36
CA VAL A 27 -23.79 18.14 -0.14
C VAL A 27 -25.01 18.95 0.30
N ALA A 28 -26.23 18.43 0.12
CA ALA A 28 -27.45 19.12 0.54
C ALA A 28 -27.48 19.36 2.05
N ALA A 29 -27.16 18.34 2.87
CA ALA A 29 -27.12 18.46 4.33
C ALA A 29 -26.12 19.54 4.78
N ASN A 30 -24.90 19.53 4.23
CA ASN A 30 -23.90 20.52 4.62
C ASN A 30 -24.20 21.92 4.06
N VAL A 31 -24.78 22.05 2.86
CA VAL A 31 -25.22 23.35 2.31
C VAL A 31 -26.36 23.93 3.14
N CYS A 32 -27.33 23.12 3.58
CA CYS A 32 -28.40 23.56 4.48
C CYS A 32 -27.85 24.09 5.82
N VAL A 33 -26.80 23.45 6.34
CA VAL A 33 -26.08 23.96 7.52
C VAL A 33 -25.36 25.26 7.18
N VAL A 34 -24.54 25.31 6.15
CA VAL A 34 -23.77 26.51 5.77
C VAL A 34 -24.63 27.73 5.46
N GLY A 35 -25.76 27.51 4.78
CA GLY A 35 -26.69 28.54 4.35
C GLY A 35 -27.67 29.00 5.44
N ALA A 36 -27.81 28.25 6.54
CA ALA A 36 -28.60 28.71 7.67
C ALA A 36 -27.93 29.97 8.23
N PRO A 37 -28.60 31.14 8.18
CA PRO A 37 -28.03 32.38 8.69
C PRO A 37 -27.52 32.10 10.10
N VAL A 38 -26.28 32.51 10.39
CA VAL A 38 -25.81 32.54 11.76
C VAL A 38 -26.70 33.56 12.44
N SER A 39 -27.85 33.12 12.95
CA SER A 39 -28.63 33.89 13.88
C SER A 39 -27.71 34.01 15.07
N VAL A 40 -27.00 35.13 15.12
CA VAL A 40 -26.20 35.53 16.25
C VAL A 40 -27.20 35.55 17.41
N TYR A 41 -27.27 34.44 18.14
CA TYR A 41 -27.81 34.39 19.49
C TYR A 41 -26.82 35.18 20.35
N ALA A 42 -26.69 36.47 20.09
CA ALA A 42 -26.21 37.40 21.08
C ALA A 42 -27.33 37.43 22.11
N PRO A 43 -27.11 36.93 23.34
CA PRO A 43 -28.06 37.21 24.40
C PRO A 43 -28.21 38.73 24.44
N ILE A 44 -29.45 39.21 24.31
CA ILE A 44 -29.79 40.63 24.40
C ILE A 44 -29.61 41.00 25.88
N THR A 45 -28.37 41.19 26.30
CA THR A 45 -28.04 41.70 27.62
C THR A 45 -27.49 43.11 27.44
N THR A 46 -28.42 44.06 27.57
CA THR A 46 -28.23 45.42 28.09
C THR A 46 -27.08 46.28 27.53
N SER A 47 -27.47 47.25 26.71
CA SER A 47 -26.92 48.62 26.56
C SER A 47 -25.49 48.88 26.06
N GLU A 48 -24.69 47.88 25.69
CA GLU A 48 -23.39 48.20 25.06
C GLU A 48 -23.53 48.78 23.64
N PRO A 49 -22.68 49.76 23.28
CA PRO A 49 -22.76 50.49 22.02
C PRO A 49 -22.64 49.52 20.84
N ARG A 50 -23.51 49.70 19.84
CA ARG A 50 -23.58 48.95 18.58
C ARG A 50 -22.18 48.71 18.01
N LEU A 51 -21.59 47.56 18.34
CA LEU A 51 -20.42 47.05 17.64
C LEU A 51 -20.84 46.84 16.20
N GLU A 52 -20.18 47.60 15.32
CA GLU A 52 -20.38 47.62 13.89
C GLU A 52 -20.49 46.17 13.39
N ARG A 53 -21.62 45.85 12.75
CA ARG A 53 -21.93 44.54 12.21
C ARG A 53 -20.92 44.25 11.10
N ARG A 54 -19.77 43.70 11.47
CA ARG A 54 -18.70 43.36 10.54
C ARG A 54 -19.25 42.32 9.58
N SER A 55 -19.36 42.69 8.31
CA SER A 55 -19.68 41.76 7.22
C SER A 55 -18.86 40.49 7.40
N PRO A 56 -19.44 39.29 7.23
CA PRO A 56 -18.66 38.06 7.22
C PRO A 56 -17.51 38.24 6.21
N ARG A 57 -16.28 37.93 6.65
CA ARG A 57 -15.11 37.99 5.77
C ARG A 57 -15.28 36.95 4.66
N THR A 58 -14.90 37.30 3.44
CA THR A 58 -14.93 36.43 2.26
C THR A 58 -14.33 35.04 2.53
N ASP A 59 -13.28 34.97 3.35
CA ASP A 59 -12.59 33.73 3.73
C ASP A 59 -13.50 32.73 4.46
N GLU A 60 -14.41 33.22 5.30
CA GLU A 60 -15.36 32.38 6.05
C GLU A 60 -16.38 31.73 5.11
N MET A 61 -16.84 32.47 4.10
CA MET A 61 -17.76 31.96 3.09
C MET A 61 -17.09 30.88 2.22
N ILE A 62 -15.84 31.09 1.82
CA ILE A 62 -15.07 30.11 1.05
C ILE A 62 -14.90 28.82 1.84
N GLY A 63 -14.49 28.91 3.11
CA GLY A 63 -14.30 27.73 3.97
C GLY A 63 -15.56 26.88 4.11
N ARG A 64 -16.70 27.54 4.28
CA ARG A 64 -18.01 26.87 4.35
C ARG A 64 -18.40 26.17 3.04
N ILE A 65 -18.18 26.82 1.89
CA ILE A 65 -18.47 26.20 0.58
C ILE A 65 -17.61 24.93 0.38
N PHE A 66 -16.34 24.98 0.78
CA PHE A 66 -15.44 23.83 0.68
C PHE A 66 -15.88 22.64 1.54
N ASP A 67 -16.20 22.85 2.82
CA ASP A 67 -16.66 21.77 3.70
C ASP A 67 -18.03 21.23 3.25
N ALA A 68 -18.90 22.11 2.73
CA ALA A 68 -20.22 21.69 2.28
C ALA A 68 -20.25 20.95 0.94
N VAL A 69 -19.37 21.32 0.02
CA VAL A 69 -19.44 20.81 -1.36
C VAL A 69 -18.21 19.97 -1.68
N ALA A 70 -17.03 20.56 -1.60
CA ALA A 70 -15.80 19.93 -2.10
C ALA A 70 -15.51 18.62 -1.36
N ARG A 71 -15.64 18.62 -0.03
CA ARG A 71 -15.29 17.46 0.78
C ARG A 71 -16.23 16.25 0.58
N PRO A 72 -17.57 16.37 0.62
CA PRO A 72 -18.46 15.27 0.26
C PRO A 72 -18.28 14.78 -1.17
N VAL A 73 -18.00 15.69 -2.11
CA VAL A 73 -17.74 15.32 -3.51
C VAL A 73 -16.45 14.51 -3.63
N VAL A 74 -15.37 14.94 -2.99
CA VAL A 74 -14.07 14.24 -3.07
C VAL A 74 -14.14 12.89 -2.35
N THR A 75 -14.68 12.83 -1.14
CA THR A 75 -14.85 11.55 -0.41
C THR A 75 -15.83 10.62 -1.12
N GLY A 76 -16.93 11.15 -1.67
CA GLY A 76 -17.87 10.42 -2.51
C GLY A 76 -17.22 9.87 -3.78
N LEU A 77 -16.41 10.69 -4.48
CA LEU A 77 -15.64 10.25 -5.65
C LEU A 77 -14.62 9.17 -5.27
N GLY A 78 -13.98 9.29 -4.10
CA GLY A 78 -13.11 8.25 -3.56
C GLY A 78 -13.84 6.92 -3.42
N VAL A 79 -15.01 6.92 -2.77
CA VAL A 79 -15.86 5.72 -2.64
C VAL A 79 -16.30 5.21 -4.02
N TYR A 80 -16.58 6.11 -4.96
CA TYR A 80 -17.01 5.78 -6.33
C TYR A 80 -15.96 4.95 -7.05
N CYS A 81 -14.71 5.40 -6.98
CA CYS A 81 -13.59 4.70 -7.59
C CYS A 81 -13.49 3.25 -7.10
N PHE A 82 -13.74 2.97 -5.82
CA PHE A 82 -13.71 1.60 -5.28
C PHE A 82 -14.95 0.78 -5.64
N LEU A 83 -16.14 1.38 -5.66
CA LEU A 83 -17.39 0.65 -5.95
C LEU A 83 -17.58 0.34 -7.42
N CYS A 84 -17.11 1.22 -8.31
CA CYS A 84 -17.41 1.14 -9.74
C CYS A 84 -16.31 0.44 -10.54
N ASN A 85 -15.04 0.56 -10.13
CA ASN A 85 -13.92 -0.14 -10.75
C ASN A 85 -13.63 -1.48 -10.06
N LYS A 86 -14.66 -2.34 -9.91
CA LYS A 86 -14.48 -3.68 -9.34
C LYS A 86 -13.47 -4.54 -10.10
N SER A 87 -13.27 -4.27 -11.39
CA SER A 87 -12.28 -4.98 -12.22
C SER A 87 -10.82 -4.62 -11.85
N ARG A 88 -10.57 -3.39 -11.39
CA ARG A 88 -9.22 -2.95 -10.94
C ARG A 88 -8.98 -3.27 -9.47
N PHE A 89 -10.05 -3.40 -8.69
CA PHE A 89 -9.97 -3.77 -7.29
C PHE A 89 -9.78 -5.29 -7.13
N SER A 90 -8.92 -5.67 -6.19
CA SER A 90 -8.65 -7.08 -5.88
C SER A 90 -8.69 -7.25 -4.36
N GLU A 91 -9.63 -8.08 -3.87
CA GLU A 91 -9.76 -8.38 -2.44
C GLU A 91 -8.59 -9.20 -1.90
N LYS A 92 -7.81 -9.83 -2.78
CA LYS A 92 -6.60 -10.56 -2.41
C LYS A 92 -5.42 -9.61 -2.13
N LEU A 93 -5.43 -8.41 -2.70
CA LEU A 93 -4.35 -7.45 -2.51
C LEU A 93 -4.58 -6.65 -1.24
N ARG A 94 -3.71 -6.84 -0.23
CA ARG A 94 -3.79 -6.12 1.06
C ARG A 94 -3.86 -4.60 0.87
N LEU A 95 -3.08 -4.04 -0.08
CA LEU A 95 -3.07 -2.62 -0.37
C LEU A 95 -4.48 -2.10 -0.74
N HIS A 96 -5.18 -2.80 -1.63
CA HIS A 96 -6.54 -2.43 -2.02
C HIS A 96 -7.53 -2.49 -0.85
N VAL A 97 -7.47 -3.55 -0.04
CA VAL A 97 -8.34 -3.70 1.14
C VAL A 97 -8.13 -2.53 2.11
N TRP A 98 -6.87 -2.15 2.35
CA TRP A 98 -6.55 -1.02 3.21
C TRP A 98 -6.96 0.31 2.60
N SER A 99 -6.72 0.55 1.32
CA SER A 99 -7.18 1.77 0.65
C SER A 99 -8.70 1.93 0.69
N ARG A 100 -9.45 0.83 0.53
CA ARG A 100 -10.91 0.83 0.70
C ARG A 100 -11.30 1.24 2.12
N ARG A 101 -10.64 0.68 3.15
CA ARG A 101 -10.88 1.04 4.56
C ARG A 101 -10.55 2.50 4.84
N THR A 102 -9.44 3.01 4.32
CA THR A 102 -9.03 4.41 4.49
C THR A 102 -10.03 5.35 3.83
N ILE A 103 -10.47 5.09 2.60
CA ILE A 103 -11.51 5.90 1.94
C ILE A 103 -12.81 5.89 2.75
N PHE A 104 -13.24 4.74 3.27
CA PHE A 104 -14.43 4.70 4.12
C PHE A 104 -14.23 5.48 5.42
N CYS A 105 -13.05 5.39 6.05
CA CYS A 105 -12.72 6.18 7.23
C CYS A 105 -12.77 7.68 6.93
N LEU A 106 -12.18 8.11 5.81
CA LEU A 106 -12.19 9.51 5.34
C LEU A 106 -13.59 10.00 4.97
N ALA A 107 -14.46 9.10 4.49
CA ALA A 107 -15.85 9.40 4.16
C ALA A 107 -16.76 9.43 5.39
N CYS A 108 -16.32 8.94 6.56
CA CYS A 108 -17.11 9.02 7.79
C CYS A 108 -17.39 10.49 8.17
N CYS A 109 -18.63 10.79 8.53
CA CYS A 109 -19.09 12.15 8.86
C CYS A 109 -18.59 12.68 10.21
N ALA A 110 -17.59 12.04 10.83
CA ALA A 110 -17.15 12.33 12.20
C ALA A 110 -16.63 13.78 12.37
N THR A 111 -16.35 14.46 11.27
CA THR A 111 -15.80 15.82 11.23
C THR A 111 -16.56 16.75 10.29
N ASP A 112 -17.80 16.43 9.92
CA ASP A 112 -18.64 17.36 9.17
C ASP A 112 -19.05 18.54 10.07
N GLN A 113 -19.06 19.78 9.53
CA GLN A 113 -19.51 20.94 10.30
C GLN A 113 -20.92 20.78 10.89
N SER A 114 -21.78 19.98 10.26
CA SER A 114 -23.10 19.64 10.79
C SER A 114 -23.02 19.01 12.17
N VAL A 115 -22.07 18.08 12.38
CA VAL A 115 -21.82 17.43 13.67
C VAL A 115 -21.21 18.40 14.67
N LEU A 116 -20.30 19.28 14.24
CA LEU A 116 -19.64 20.24 15.13
C LEU A 116 -20.55 21.41 15.55
N ARG A 117 -21.50 21.82 14.70
CA ARG A 117 -22.40 22.94 14.97
C ARG A 117 -23.51 22.60 15.96
N ASP A 118 -23.99 21.35 15.93
CA ASP A 118 -25.07 20.90 16.81
C ASP A 118 -24.61 20.64 18.25
N PHE A 119 -23.30 20.73 18.54
CA PHE A 119 -22.81 20.71 19.91
C PHE A 119 -22.93 22.12 20.51
N PRO A 120 -23.93 22.37 21.40
CA PRO A 120 -24.11 23.68 22.02
C PRO A 120 -22.83 24.08 22.77
N GLN A 121 -22.53 25.39 22.75
CA GLN A 121 -21.42 25.99 23.50
C GLN A 121 -21.46 25.51 24.97
N GLY A 122 -20.67 24.49 25.31
CA GLY A 122 -20.82 23.78 26.58
C GLY A 122 -20.07 22.43 26.62
N ARG A 123 -20.50 21.56 27.55
CA ARG A 123 -19.84 20.30 27.96
C ARG A 123 -19.50 19.30 26.84
N TYR A 124 -20.09 19.43 25.66
CA TYR A 124 -19.89 18.49 24.55
C TYR A 124 -18.77 18.89 23.57
N ARG A 125 -18.14 20.06 23.76
CA ARG A 125 -17.04 20.54 22.91
C ARG A 125 -15.78 19.67 23.02
N LEU A 126 -15.49 19.15 24.20
CA LEU A 126 -14.30 18.31 24.45
C LEU A 126 -14.42 16.92 23.79
N PRO A 127 -15.52 16.16 23.96
CA PRO A 127 -15.71 14.89 23.25
C PRO A 127 -15.62 15.01 21.73
N ALA A 128 -16.19 16.07 21.14
CA ALA A 128 -16.13 16.29 19.70
C ALA A 128 -14.70 16.60 19.22
N ARG A 129 -13.95 17.44 19.96
CA ARG A 129 -12.52 17.71 19.68
C ARG A 129 -11.69 16.44 19.76
N ILE A 130 -11.89 15.61 20.79
CA ILE A 130 -11.20 14.33 20.96
C ILE A 130 -11.57 13.35 19.83
N GLY A 131 -12.85 13.27 19.44
CA GLY A 131 -13.30 12.42 18.34
C GLY A 131 -12.67 12.81 17.01
N CYS A 132 -12.63 14.10 16.68
CA CYS A 132 -11.95 14.65 15.51
C CYS A 132 -10.46 14.27 15.51
N TYR A 133 -9.81 14.47 16.66
CA TYR A 133 -8.40 14.14 16.84
C TYR A 133 -8.08 12.65 16.63
N ILE A 134 -8.88 11.77 17.24
CA ILE A 134 -8.73 10.32 17.07
C ILE A 134 -8.92 9.94 15.60
N TRP A 135 -9.97 10.47 14.97
CA TRP A 135 -10.28 10.19 13.57
C TRP A 135 -9.15 10.62 12.63
N GLU A 136 -8.63 11.83 12.80
CA GLU A 136 -7.54 12.38 11.98
C GLU A 136 -6.24 11.59 12.20
N THR A 137 -5.93 11.26 13.45
CA THR A 137 -4.79 10.38 13.80
C THR A 137 -4.92 9.03 13.12
N VAL A 138 -6.11 8.42 13.14
CA VAL A 138 -6.38 7.12 12.49
C VAL A 138 -6.23 7.24 10.97
N CYS A 139 -6.75 8.29 10.34
CA CYS A 139 -6.62 8.48 8.88
C CYS A 139 -5.15 8.62 8.45
N ASN A 140 -4.39 9.44 9.17
CA ASN A 140 -2.95 9.58 8.94
C ASN A 140 -2.20 8.26 9.17
N ALA A 141 -2.52 7.52 10.23
CA ALA A 141 -1.91 6.21 10.51
C ALA A 141 -2.16 5.21 9.38
N LEU A 142 -3.40 5.16 8.88
CA LEU A 142 -3.79 4.32 7.75
C LEU A 142 -3.03 4.70 6.47
N GLN A 143 -2.85 6.01 6.23
CA GLN A 143 -2.07 6.50 5.09
C GLN A 143 -0.59 6.11 5.20
N VAL A 144 0.04 6.32 6.36
CA VAL A 144 1.43 5.88 6.62
C VAL A 144 1.56 4.38 6.38
N TYR A 145 0.62 3.58 6.90
CA TYR A 145 0.64 2.13 6.75
C TYR A 145 0.49 1.69 5.29
N MET A 146 -0.39 2.33 4.51
CA MET A 146 -0.49 2.06 3.07
C MET A 146 0.79 2.41 2.32
N THR A 147 1.44 3.52 2.68
CA THR A 147 2.73 3.89 2.10
C THR A 147 3.81 2.86 2.46
N ILE A 148 3.84 2.33 3.69
CA ILE A 148 4.73 1.23 4.10
C ILE A 148 4.49 0.00 3.22
N LEU A 149 3.25 -0.41 3.01
CA LEU A 149 2.92 -1.54 2.12
C LEU A 149 3.40 -1.27 0.68
N LYS A 150 3.25 -0.04 0.20
CA LYS A 150 3.71 0.37 -1.12
C LYS A 150 5.24 0.33 -1.24
N LEU A 151 5.96 0.82 -0.23
CA LEU A 151 7.42 0.75 -0.15
C LEU A 151 7.91 -0.71 -0.14
N LYS A 152 7.27 -1.59 0.64
CA LYS A 152 7.57 -3.04 0.61
C LYS A 152 7.39 -3.62 -0.79
N ALA A 153 6.30 -3.26 -1.47
CA ALA A 153 6.03 -3.74 -2.83
C ALA A 153 6.99 -3.18 -3.89
N LEU A 154 7.62 -2.03 -3.64
CA LEU A 154 8.70 -1.46 -4.46
C LEU A 154 10.08 -2.07 -4.14
N GLY A 155 10.17 -2.98 -3.17
CA GLY A 155 11.44 -3.57 -2.73
C GLY A 155 12.20 -2.74 -1.67
N TRP A 156 11.63 -1.63 -1.19
CA TRP A 156 12.24 -0.77 -0.17
C TRP A 156 12.00 -1.32 1.25
N GLY A 157 12.33 -2.61 1.45
CA GLY A 157 12.01 -3.35 2.66
C GLY A 157 12.62 -2.75 3.92
N PHE A 158 13.89 -2.33 3.87
CA PHE A 158 14.58 -1.70 5.00
C PHE A 158 13.92 -0.38 5.40
N THR A 159 13.68 0.50 4.43
CA THR A 159 13.00 1.79 4.68
C THR A 159 11.60 1.58 5.23
N ALA A 160 10.85 0.63 4.68
CA ALA A 160 9.53 0.29 5.18
C ALA A 160 9.58 -0.21 6.63
N TRP A 161 10.55 -1.05 6.98
CA TRP A 161 10.78 -1.49 8.35
C TRP A 161 11.16 -0.33 9.28
N SER A 162 12.04 0.58 8.85
CA SER A 162 12.36 1.79 9.62
C SER A 162 11.12 2.65 9.89
N CYS A 163 10.25 2.83 8.89
CA CYS A 163 8.98 3.52 9.08
C CYS A 163 8.04 2.79 10.05
N GLU A 164 8.00 1.44 10.04
CA GLU A 164 7.23 0.66 11.02
C GLU A 164 7.74 0.89 12.44
N VAL A 165 9.07 0.88 12.65
CA VAL A 165 9.68 1.16 13.96
C VAL A 165 9.35 2.58 14.42
N LEU A 166 9.53 3.59 13.56
CA LEU A 166 9.20 4.99 13.90
C LEU A 166 7.72 5.16 14.24
N LEU A 167 6.83 4.49 13.52
CA LEU A 167 5.39 4.51 13.80
C LEU A 167 5.06 3.89 15.16
N VAL A 168 5.69 2.75 15.50
CA VAL A 168 5.54 2.13 16.83
C VAL A 168 6.02 3.08 17.93
N ILE A 169 7.16 3.74 17.75
CA ILE A 169 7.68 4.73 18.72
C ILE A 169 6.69 5.89 18.85
N THR A 170 6.19 6.40 17.73
CA THR A 170 5.21 7.51 17.69
C THR A 170 4.00 7.20 18.56
N PHE A 171 3.36 6.04 18.35
CA PHE A 171 2.18 5.62 19.12
C PHE A 171 2.48 5.25 20.56
N SER A 172 3.64 4.63 20.83
CA SER A 172 4.07 4.30 22.19
C SER A 172 4.33 5.55 23.03
N CYS A 173 4.75 6.66 22.42
CA CYS A 173 4.88 7.95 23.10
C CYS A 173 3.54 8.72 23.16
N LEU A 174 2.69 8.58 22.16
CA LEU A 174 1.43 9.32 22.09
C LEU A 174 0.40 8.83 23.13
N ALA A 175 0.23 7.52 23.27
CA ALA A 175 -0.78 6.95 24.17
C ALA A 175 -0.59 7.36 25.65
N PRO A 176 0.62 7.29 26.23
CA PRO A 176 0.88 7.83 27.56
C PRO A 176 0.62 9.33 27.65
N SER A 177 1.01 10.10 26.63
CA SER A 177 0.79 11.55 26.61
C SER A 177 -0.69 11.90 26.74
N CYS A 178 -1.55 11.22 25.96
CA CYS A 178 -2.99 11.39 26.04
C CYS A 178 -3.54 10.99 27.42
N LEU A 179 -3.06 9.88 27.99
CA LEU A 179 -3.48 9.41 29.31
C LEU A 179 -3.05 10.38 30.43
N TYR A 180 -1.84 10.94 30.34
CA TYR A 180 -1.31 11.88 31.32
C TYR A 180 -2.11 13.19 31.33
N GLU A 181 -2.41 13.77 30.16
CA GLU A 181 -3.27 14.97 30.05
C GLU A 181 -4.67 14.77 30.63
N LEU A 182 -5.18 13.52 30.63
CA LEU A 182 -6.47 13.17 31.21
C LEU A 182 -6.44 13.06 32.75
N ILE A 183 -5.30 12.72 33.35
CA ILE A 183 -5.21 12.34 34.77
C ILE A 183 -4.46 13.37 35.63
N VAL A 184 -3.40 14.00 35.11
CA VAL A 184 -2.45 14.78 35.92
C VAL A 184 -2.17 16.13 35.26
N TYR A 185 -2.22 17.20 36.05
CA TYR A 185 -1.84 18.56 35.67
C TYR A 185 -0.52 18.60 34.88
N PRO A 186 -0.32 19.56 33.94
CA PRO A 186 0.82 19.63 33.02
C PRO A 186 2.16 19.33 33.70
N ASN A 187 2.77 18.22 33.27
CA ASN A 187 4.07 17.77 33.74
C ASN A 187 5.08 17.76 32.58
N TRP A 188 6.33 18.08 32.85
CA TRP A 188 7.40 18.16 31.85
C TRP A 188 7.60 16.85 31.07
N LEU A 189 7.31 15.70 31.69
CA LEU A 189 7.35 14.38 31.06
C LEU A 189 6.34 14.25 29.91
N ALA A 190 5.09 14.66 30.11
CA ALA A 190 4.07 14.61 29.06
C ALA A 190 4.48 15.47 27.86
N SER A 191 5.04 16.67 28.12
CA SER A 191 5.59 17.53 27.07
C SER A 191 6.73 16.86 26.30
N MET A 192 7.62 16.14 26.97
CA MET A 192 8.69 15.38 26.29
C MET A 192 8.12 14.27 25.41
N PHE A 193 7.17 13.47 25.89
CA PHE A 193 6.57 12.39 25.09
C PHE A 193 5.85 12.92 23.84
N VAL A 194 5.12 14.04 23.97
CA VAL A 194 4.49 14.71 22.81
C VAL A 194 5.56 15.17 21.81
N LYS A 195 6.66 15.80 22.26
CA LYS A 195 7.74 16.23 21.36
C LYS A 195 8.41 15.07 20.64
N VAL A 196 8.67 13.95 21.33
CA VAL A 196 9.25 12.74 20.72
C VAL A 196 8.28 12.13 19.71
N SER A 197 6.99 12.06 20.05
CA SER A 197 5.94 11.58 19.14
C SER A 197 5.86 12.45 17.88
N LEU A 198 5.80 13.78 18.02
CA LEU A 198 5.80 14.72 16.89
C LEU A 198 7.07 14.57 16.02
N PHE A 199 8.25 14.47 16.63
CA PHE A 199 9.50 14.32 15.91
C PHE A 199 9.54 13.02 15.10
N THR A 200 9.20 11.89 15.73
CA THR A 200 9.19 10.58 15.06
C THR A 200 8.13 10.48 13.97
N PHE A 201 7.00 11.16 14.15
CA PHE A 201 5.95 11.27 13.14
C PHE A 201 6.42 12.06 11.91
N VAL A 202 6.98 13.25 12.11
CA VAL A 202 7.55 14.08 11.02
C VAL A 202 8.67 13.32 10.29
N LEU A 203 9.56 12.68 11.04
CA LEU A 203 10.65 11.88 10.46
C LEU A 203 10.10 10.74 9.59
N THR A 204 9.02 10.08 10.02
CA THR A 204 8.36 9.02 9.24
C THR A 204 7.90 9.55 7.88
N PHE A 205 7.24 10.71 7.82
CA PHE A 205 6.78 11.29 6.55
C PHE A 205 7.91 11.70 5.63
N LEU A 206 8.98 12.30 6.19
CA LEU A 206 10.14 12.68 5.41
C LEU A 206 10.81 11.45 4.80
N VAL A 207 11.01 10.39 5.59
CA VAL A 207 11.60 9.13 5.10
C VAL A 207 10.72 8.52 4.00
N GLN A 208 9.40 8.47 4.19
CA GLN A 208 8.47 7.95 3.19
C GLN A 208 8.47 8.76 1.90
N SER A 209 8.42 10.09 2.01
CA SER A 209 8.44 11.00 0.86
C SER A 209 9.73 10.88 0.07
N LEU A 210 10.88 10.91 0.75
CA LEU A 210 12.19 10.76 0.13
C LEU A 210 12.30 9.41 -0.59
N ALA A 211 11.82 8.32 0.02
CA ALA A 211 11.85 7.00 -0.59
C ALA A 211 10.95 6.92 -1.83
N LEU A 212 9.72 7.44 -1.77
CA LEU A 212 8.81 7.46 -2.91
C LEU A 212 9.34 8.33 -4.07
N CYS A 213 9.86 9.52 -3.76
CA CYS A 213 10.48 10.41 -4.75
C CYS A 213 11.75 9.80 -5.35
N SER A 214 12.57 9.12 -4.54
CA SER A 214 13.76 8.43 -5.05
C SER A 214 13.38 7.27 -5.98
N ALA A 215 12.40 6.46 -5.59
CA ALA A 215 11.88 5.40 -6.43
C ALA A 215 11.31 5.94 -7.76
N ALA A 216 10.63 7.08 -7.71
CA ALA A 216 10.11 7.77 -8.89
C ALA A 216 11.24 8.27 -9.79
N ALA A 217 12.26 8.93 -9.24
CA ALA A 217 13.42 9.41 -9.97
C ALA A 217 14.18 8.25 -10.65
N CYS A 218 14.42 7.16 -9.92
CA CYS A 218 15.03 5.95 -10.49
C CYS A 218 14.20 5.39 -11.65
N ALA A 219 12.88 5.31 -11.51
CA ALA A 219 11.99 4.84 -12.56
C ALA A 219 11.98 5.76 -13.80
N LEU A 220 12.08 7.08 -13.62
CA LEU A 220 12.18 8.03 -14.73
C LEU A 220 13.53 7.93 -15.46
N LEU A 221 14.62 7.69 -14.73
CA LEU A 221 15.96 7.55 -15.31
C LEU A 221 16.10 6.23 -16.10
N HIS A 222 15.53 5.14 -15.61
CA HIS A 222 15.69 3.80 -16.23
C HIS A 222 14.51 3.37 -17.11
N GLY A 223 13.36 4.04 -17.01
CA GLY A 223 12.13 3.67 -17.71
C GLY A 223 12.10 3.99 -19.21
N GLY A 224 13.13 4.68 -19.72
CA GLY A 224 13.21 5.08 -21.14
C GLY A 224 12.01 5.93 -21.57
N SER A 225 11.56 5.73 -22.81
CA SER A 225 10.40 6.42 -23.41
C SER A 225 9.06 5.72 -23.16
N ASP A 226 8.97 4.78 -22.20
CA ASP A 226 7.70 4.15 -21.85
C ASP A 226 6.80 5.13 -21.07
N GLU A 227 5.81 5.70 -21.77
CA GLU A 227 4.84 6.65 -21.21
C GLU A 227 4.11 6.10 -19.97
N THR A 228 3.90 4.78 -19.89
CA THR A 228 3.23 4.12 -18.76
C THR A 228 4.10 4.19 -17.51
N ILE A 229 5.40 3.94 -17.66
CA ILE A 229 6.36 4.00 -16.55
C ILE A 229 6.53 5.44 -16.10
N GLN A 230 6.65 6.38 -17.04
CA GLN A 230 6.75 7.81 -16.73
C GLN A 230 5.53 8.31 -15.95
N CYS A 231 4.32 7.99 -16.42
CA CYS A 231 3.09 8.36 -15.71
C CYS A 231 3.02 7.74 -14.31
N SER A 232 3.39 6.47 -14.16
CA SER A 232 3.46 5.80 -12.85
C SER A 232 4.45 6.48 -11.91
N ALA A 233 5.62 6.89 -12.42
CA ALA A 233 6.64 7.57 -11.65
C ALA A 233 6.19 8.98 -11.23
N TYR A 234 5.50 9.74 -12.10
CA TYR A 234 4.89 11.02 -11.72
C TYR A 234 3.84 10.84 -10.62
N CYS A 235 2.97 9.83 -10.74
CA CYS A 235 2.01 9.49 -9.69
C CYS A 235 2.70 9.09 -8.37
N LEU A 236 3.87 8.45 -8.43
CA LEU A 236 4.65 8.08 -7.25
C LEU A 236 5.32 9.30 -6.59
N CYS A 237 5.87 10.22 -7.38
CA CYS A 237 6.41 11.48 -6.90
C CYS A 237 5.32 12.34 -6.26
N LEU A 238 4.15 12.44 -6.89
CA LEU A 238 3.00 13.13 -6.32
C LEU A 238 2.55 12.50 -5.00
N ASN A 239 2.53 11.16 -4.90
CA ASN A 239 2.28 10.48 -3.62
C ASN A 239 3.33 10.84 -2.56
N GLY A 240 4.61 10.94 -2.93
CA GLY A 240 5.67 11.37 -2.02
C GLY A 240 5.40 12.75 -1.42
N ILE A 241 5.03 13.71 -2.27
CA ILE A 241 4.66 15.07 -1.84
C ILE A 241 3.42 15.03 -0.93
N LEU A 242 2.36 14.33 -1.35
CA LEU A 242 1.11 14.25 -0.59
C LEU A 242 1.28 13.51 0.75
N ALA A 243 2.25 12.61 0.87
CA ALA A 243 2.59 11.94 2.13
C ALA A 243 3.15 12.89 3.20
N VAL A 244 3.64 14.07 2.82
CA VAL A 244 4.08 15.13 3.76
C VAL A 244 3.02 16.20 3.91
N VAL A 245 2.46 16.68 2.80
CA VAL A 245 1.57 17.85 2.81
C VAL A 245 0.30 17.59 3.62
N GLY A 246 -0.36 16.44 3.43
CA GLY A 246 -1.59 16.13 4.17
C GLY A 246 -1.37 16.15 5.69
N PRO A 247 -0.48 15.30 6.22
CA PRO A 247 -0.19 15.28 7.65
C PRO A 247 0.33 16.61 8.22
N ALA A 248 1.10 17.38 7.44
CA ALA A 248 1.53 18.72 7.87
C ALA A 248 0.34 19.68 8.03
N LEU A 249 -0.65 19.62 7.13
CA LEU A 249 -1.90 20.38 7.27
C LEU A 249 -2.71 19.89 8.47
N SER A 250 -2.77 18.58 8.72
CA SER A 250 -3.41 18.01 9.93
C SER A 250 -2.77 18.59 11.20
N MET A 251 -1.43 18.56 11.27
CA MET A 251 -0.68 19.08 12.42
C MET A 251 -0.86 20.59 12.59
N TRP A 252 -0.90 21.34 11.50
CA TRP A 252 -1.18 22.77 11.53
C TRP A 252 -2.58 23.06 12.09
N SER A 253 -3.59 22.37 11.56
CA SER A 253 -4.97 22.47 12.04
C SER A 253 -5.05 22.21 13.55
N TRP A 254 -4.39 21.14 14.01
CA TRP A 254 -4.35 20.79 15.42
C TRP A 254 -3.67 21.87 16.27
N MET A 255 -2.52 22.38 15.86
CA MET A 255 -1.81 23.46 16.55
C MET A 255 -2.68 24.72 16.66
N SER A 256 -3.42 25.07 15.61
CA SER A 256 -4.39 26.16 15.62
C SER A 256 -5.57 25.89 16.57
N MET A 257 -6.10 24.66 16.61
CA MET A 257 -7.18 24.29 17.53
C MET A 257 -6.75 24.35 19.01
N VAL A 258 -5.51 23.99 19.31
CA VAL A 258 -4.95 24.01 20.69
C VAL A 258 -4.71 25.44 21.18
N ARG A 259 -4.38 26.38 20.28
CA ARG A 259 -4.10 27.78 20.64
C ARG A 259 -5.36 28.56 21.09
N ASP A 260 -6.55 28.00 20.90
CA ASP A 260 -7.87 28.54 21.30
C ASP A 260 -8.15 29.98 20.75
N ASP A 261 -7.46 30.37 19.68
CA ASP A 261 -7.73 31.60 18.95
C ASP A 261 -9.04 31.44 18.16
N TYR A 262 -10.07 32.23 18.49
CA TYR A 262 -11.41 32.10 17.91
C TYR A 262 -11.44 32.29 16.38
N PHE A 263 -10.51 33.09 15.85
CA PHE A 263 -10.33 33.29 14.40
C PHE A 263 -9.76 32.04 13.71
N ASP A 264 -8.99 31.21 14.44
CA ASP A 264 -8.30 30.05 13.90
C ASP A 264 -9.21 28.84 13.69
N ILE A 265 -10.40 28.79 14.31
CA ILE A 265 -11.29 27.62 14.20
C ILE A 265 -11.82 27.45 12.77
N TYR A 266 -12.28 28.53 12.13
CA TYR A 266 -12.79 28.45 10.75
C TYR A 266 -11.69 28.12 9.75
N PHE A 267 -10.50 28.68 9.97
CA PHE A 267 -9.32 28.37 9.19
C PHE A 267 -8.93 26.89 9.35
N ALA A 268 -8.88 26.39 10.59
CA ALA A 268 -8.57 25.00 10.89
C ALA A 268 -9.54 24.01 10.20
N VAL A 269 -10.85 24.30 10.21
CA VAL A 269 -11.85 23.44 9.55
C VAL A 269 -11.64 23.37 8.02
N TRP A 270 -11.31 24.49 7.39
CA TRP A 270 -11.02 24.50 5.96
C TRP A 270 -9.71 23.76 5.64
N VAL A 271 -8.68 23.93 6.47
CA VAL A 271 -7.42 23.19 6.36
C VAL A 271 -7.66 21.67 6.47
N VAL A 272 -8.50 21.22 7.41
CA VAL A 272 -8.90 19.81 7.53
C VAL A 272 -9.63 19.34 6.27
N SER A 273 -10.50 20.17 5.69
CA SER A 273 -11.22 19.81 4.47
C SER A 273 -10.28 19.61 3.28
N ILE A 274 -9.28 20.49 3.12
CA ILE A 274 -8.24 20.33 2.10
C ILE A 274 -7.44 19.07 2.37
N ASP A 275 -6.99 18.87 3.61
CA ASP A 275 -6.23 17.71 4.03
C ASP A 275 -6.97 16.41 3.65
N VAL A 276 -8.24 16.27 4.01
CA VAL A 276 -9.07 15.12 3.60
C VAL A 276 -9.08 14.93 2.09
N GLY A 277 -9.20 16.02 1.32
CA GLY A 277 -9.14 15.96 -0.12
C GLY A 277 -7.80 15.41 -0.63
N LEU A 278 -6.69 15.88 -0.05
CA LEU A 278 -5.34 15.40 -0.34
C LEU A 278 -5.14 13.94 0.10
N GLN A 279 -5.67 13.53 1.24
CA GLN A 279 -5.60 12.14 1.73
C GLN A 279 -6.42 11.19 0.87
N VAL A 280 -7.58 11.60 0.36
CA VAL A 280 -8.35 10.83 -0.62
C VAL A 280 -7.56 10.67 -1.91
N LEU A 281 -7.01 11.77 -2.44
CA LEU A 281 -6.18 11.73 -3.65
C LEU A 281 -4.96 10.82 -3.46
N ALA A 282 -4.24 10.97 -2.35
CA ALA A 282 -3.11 10.13 -1.98
C ALA A 282 -3.53 8.66 -1.88
N THR A 283 -4.64 8.35 -1.22
CA THR A 283 -5.14 6.97 -1.10
C THR A 283 -5.46 6.36 -2.48
N LEU A 284 -6.08 7.13 -3.37
CA LEU A 284 -6.42 6.67 -4.72
C LEU A 284 -5.16 6.45 -5.57
N LEU A 285 -4.18 7.34 -5.48
CA LEU A 285 -2.88 7.21 -6.16
C LEU A 285 -2.02 6.08 -5.54
N LEU A 286 -2.09 5.87 -4.23
CA LEU A 286 -1.42 4.76 -3.52
C LEU A 286 -1.99 3.42 -3.98
N SER A 287 -3.32 3.33 -4.12
CA SER A 287 -4.01 2.11 -4.53
C SER A 287 -3.79 1.72 -6.00
N GLY A 288 -3.26 2.60 -6.85
CA GLY A 288 -3.11 2.35 -8.28
C GLY A 288 -4.44 2.33 -9.05
N LEU A 289 -5.54 2.75 -8.43
CA LEU A 289 -6.85 2.85 -9.08
C LEU A 289 -6.92 4.03 -10.07
N ILE A 290 -6.19 5.11 -9.80
CA ILE A 290 -6.02 6.24 -10.70
C ILE A 290 -4.78 6.02 -11.55
N GLY A 291 -4.99 6.02 -12.86
CA GLY A 291 -3.95 5.96 -13.88
C GLY A 291 -4.53 6.02 -15.30
N PRO A 292 -3.69 6.17 -16.33
CA PRO A 292 -4.09 6.23 -17.73
C PRO A 292 -5.17 5.21 -18.11
N LYS A 293 -6.07 5.60 -19.02
CA LYS A 293 -7.16 4.72 -19.48
C LYS A 293 -6.64 3.42 -20.13
N GLY A 294 -5.43 3.45 -20.70
CA GLY A 294 -4.75 2.26 -21.24
C GLY A 294 -4.09 1.35 -20.21
N TRP A 295 -4.20 1.64 -18.91
CA TRP A 295 -3.79 0.69 -17.86
C TRP A 295 -4.83 -0.40 -17.71
N ASP A 296 -4.80 -1.35 -18.64
CA ASP A 296 -5.55 -2.60 -18.53
C ASP A 296 -4.97 -3.46 -17.39
N ARG A 297 -3.71 -3.20 -17.01
CA ARG A 297 -2.95 -3.92 -15.97
C ARG A 297 -2.11 -2.98 -15.08
N PRO A 298 -2.73 -2.15 -14.23
CA PRO A 298 -2.03 -1.18 -13.39
C PRO A 298 -1.00 -1.83 -12.44
N MET A 299 -1.28 -3.05 -11.98
CA MET A 299 -0.35 -3.82 -11.15
C MET A 299 0.89 -4.30 -11.91
N GLU A 300 0.79 -4.52 -13.22
CA GLU A 300 1.95 -4.89 -14.04
C GLU A 300 2.89 -3.69 -14.20
N ALA A 301 2.34 -2.50 -14.48
CA ALA A 301 3.10 -1.25 -14.52
C ALA A 301 3.78 -0.96 -13.17
N PHE A 302 3.05 -1.18 -12.07
CA PHE A 302 3.61 -1.02 -10.72
C PHE A 302 4.72 -2.03 -10.41
N ARG A 303 4.57 -3.30 -10.82
CA ARG A 303 5.64 -4.32 -10.71
C ARG A 303 6.86 -3.94 -11.54
N ARG A 304 6.68 -3.51 -12.78
CA ARG A 304 7.76 -3.00 -13.64
C ARG A 304 8.47 -1.81 -12.99
N LEU A 305 7.71 -0.89 -12.38
CA LEU A 305 8.28 0.22 -11.65
C LEU A 305 9.08 -0.24 -10.44
N GLY A 306 8.60 -1.23 -9.69
CA GLY A 306 9.35 -1.88 -8.61
C GLY A 306 10.71 -2.38 -9.11
N HIS A 307 10.74 -3.11 -10.23
CA HIS A 307 11.97 -3.58 -10.86
C HIS A 307 12.92 -2.43 -11.26
N LEU A 308 12.40 -1.36 -11.88
CA LEU A 308 13.22 -0.23 -12.34
C LEU A 308 13.67 0.71 -11.23
N SER A 309 12.94 0.77 -10.11
CA SER A 309 13.26 1.63 -8.97
C SER A 309 14.49 1.17 -8.18
N GLY A 310 15.15 0.10 -8.61
CA GLY A 310 16.46 -0.32 -8.13
C GLY A 310 16.41 -1.30 -6.94
N PHE A 311 15.23 -1.75 -6.52
CA PHE A 311 15.08 -2.68 -5.40
C PHE A 311 14.07 -3.82 -5.65
N GLY A 312 13.28 -3.76 -6.71
CA GLY A 312 12.36 -4.84 -7.03
C GLY A 312 13.12 -6.01 -7.58
N LEU A 313 13.51 -6.95 -6.73
CA LEU A 313 13.91 -8.30 -7.12
C LEU A 313 14.61 -8.42 -8.50
N ALA A 314 15.59 -7.55 -8.78
CA ALA A 314 16.91 -8.10 -8.72
C ALA A 314 16.91 -8.73 -7.31
N SER A 315 16.50 -10.00 -7.14
CA SER A 315 17.52 -11.02 -7.10
C SER A 315 18.84 -10.26 -7.12
N SER A 316 19.50 -10.15 -5.96
CA SER A 316 20.90 -10.56 -6.00
C SER A 316 20.87 -11.68 -7.04
N ARG A 317 21.26 -11.45 -8.30
CA ARG A 317 21.14 -12.47 -9.35
C ARG A 317 21.74 -13.62 -8.63
N ILE A 318 20.92 -14.59 -8.17
CA ILE A 318 21.41 -15.52 -7.17
C ILE A 318 22.19 -16.39 -8.10
N ALA A 319 23.43 -16.00 -8.33
CA ALA A 319 24.39 -16.78 -9.06
C ALA A 319 24.48 -17.97 -8.14
N PHE A 320 23.92 -19.06 -8.60
CA PHE A 320 24.02 -20.35 -7.98
C PHE A 320 25.30 -20.91 -8.59
N PRO A 321 26.49 -20.66 -7.97
CA PRO A 321 27.73 -21.16 -8.51
C PRO A 321 27.62 -22.69 -8.58
N GLY A 322 27.63 -23.22 -9.79
CA GLY A 322 27.83 -24.65 -10.00
C GLY A 322 29.32 -24.99 -9.91
N LYS A 323 29.62 -26.27 -9.71
CA LYS A 323 30.97 -26.81 -9.82
C LYS A 323 30.95 -27.94 -10.82
N ILE A 324 31.58 -27.72 -11.97
CA ILE A 324 31.77 -28.73 -13.01
C ILE A 324 33.17 -29.32 -12.82
N ASN A 325 33.22 -30.61 -12.50
CA ASN A 325 34.45 -31.39 -12.46
C ASN A 325 34.57 -32.22 -13.75
N ALA A 326 35.65 -32.01 -14.49
CA ALA A 326 35.92 -32.73 -15.74
C ALA A 326 36.08 -34.25 -15.57
N ARG A 327 36.33 -34.73 -14.35
CA ARG A 327 36.45 -36.16 -14.01
C ARG A 327 35.18 -36.76 -13.39
N ALA A 328 34.11 -35.97 -13.25
CA ALA A 328 32.90 -36.46 -12.63
C ALA A 328 32.27 -37.58 -13.47
N THR A 329 31.90 -38.66 -12.79
CA THR A 329 31.14 -39.77 -13.38
C THR A 329 29.64 -39.58 -13.20
N GLN A 330 29.23 -38.68 -12.30
CA GLN A 330 27.84 -38.35 -12.01
C GLN A 330 27.60 -36.84 -12.13
N CYS A 331 26.52 -36.46 -12.82
CA CYS A 331 26.09 -35.07 -12.95
C CYS A 331 24.70 -34.89 -12.34
N ILE A 332 24.59 -33.96 -11.39
CA ILE A 332 23.33 -33.58 -10.76
C ILE A 332 22.91 -32.20 -11.31
N VAL A 333 21.68 -32.12 -11.80
CA VAL A 333 21.08 -30.88 -12.32
C VAL A 333 19.85 -30.55 -11.49
N SER A 334 19.77 -29.32 -10.96
CA SER A 334 18.64 -28.87 -10.14
C SER A 334 18.23 -27.42 -10.47
N PHE A 335 17.00 -27.06 -10.10
CA PHE A 335 16.39 -25.74 -10.26
C PHE A 335 16.33 -25.03 -8.90
N PRO A 336 17.30 -24.17 -8.59
CA PRO A 336 17.48 -23.65 -7.23
C PRO A 336 16.52 -22.53 -6.83
N GLY A 337 15.69 -22.02 -7.75
CA GLY A 337 14.81 -20.88 -7.50
C GLY A 337 13.87 -21.01 -6.29
N LYS A 338 13.61 -22.23 -5.82
CA LYS A 338 12.77 -22.52 -4.63
C LYS A 338 13.55 -23.04 -3.41
N TYR A 339 14.78 -23.50 -3.58
CA TYR A 339 15.53 -24.29 -2.57
C TYR A 339 17.00 -23.83 -2.46
N SER A 340 17.22 -22.54 -2.21
CA SER A 340 18.57 -21.95 -2.20
C SER A 340 19.49 -22.57 -1.16
N THR A 341 19.01 -22.81 0.07
CA THR A 341 19.81 -23.41 1.15
C THR A 341 20.21 -24.85 0.82
N GLN A 342 19.31 -25.63 0.22
CA GLN A 342 19.62 -27.00 -0.22
C GLN A 342 20.62 -27.01 -1.37
N TRP A 343 20.55 -26.01 -2.26
CA TRP A 343 21.53 -25.83 -3.33
C TRP A 343 22.91 -25.52 -2.76
N ASP A 344 23.02 -24.58 -1.83
CA ASP A 344 24.30 -24.22 -1.20
C ASP A 344 24.93 -25.42 -0.48
N ASN A 345 24.12 -26.21 0.22
CA ASN A 345 24.57 -27.46 0.84
C ASN A 345 25.04 -28.50 -0.19
N ALA A 346 24.32 -28.63 -1.31
CA ALA A 346 24.72 -29.54 -2.39
C ALA A 346 26.06 -29.11 -3.01
N VAL A 347 26.26 -27.81 -3.24
CA VAL A 347 27.54 -27.27 -3.74
C VAL A 347 28.66 -27.55 -2.74
N ALA A 348 28.44 -27.31 -1.44
CA ALA A 348 29.41 -27.58 -0.40
C ALA A 348 29.78 -29.07 -0.31
N ASN A 349 28.82 -29.98 -0.47
CA ASN A 349 29.08 -31.42 -0.46
C ASN A 349 29.85 -31.86 -1.70
N VAL A 350 29.51 -31.36 -2.90
CA VAL A 350 30.24 -31.67 -4.14
C VAL A 350 31.65 -31.07 -4.15
N GLN A 351 31.98 -30.15 -3.24
CA GLN A 351 33.37 -29.77 -3.03
C GLN A 351 34.21 -30.90 -2.41
N GLN A 352 33.60 -31.82 -1.66
CA GLN A 352 34.27 -32.91 -0.96
C GLN A 352 34.37 -34.20 -1.79
N PHE A 353 33.52 -34.37 -2.80
CA PHE A 353 33.50 -35.55 -3.68
C PHE A 353 34.00 -35.19 -5.09
N GLU A 354 35.12 -35.76 -5.53
CA GLU A 354 35.71 -35.46 -6.84
C GLU A 354 34.95 -36.09 -8.01
N ASP A 355 34.11 -37.06 -7.73
CA ASP A 355 33.42 -37.90 -8.70
C ASP A 355 32.03 -37.37 -9.08
N CYS A 356 31.61 -36.24 -8.48
CA CYS A 356 30.33 -35.58 -8.76
C CYS A 356 30.51 -34.18 -9.37
N SER A 357 29.68 -33.85 -10.35
CA SER A 357 29.50 -32.50 -10.88
C SER A 357 28.11 -31.99 -10.57
N LEU A 358 28.01 -30.72 -10.19
CA LEU A 358 26.75 -30.05 -9.91
C LEU A 358 26.62 -28.81 -10.77
N ALA A 359 25.60 -28.77 -11.62
CA ALA A 359 25.34 -27.66 -12.53
C ALA A 359 23.95 -27.07 -12.30
N CYS A 360 23.89 -25.74 -12.20
CA CYS A 360 22.63 -25.01 -12.18
C CYS A 360 22.29 -24.62 -13.62
N VAL A 361 21.10 -24.98 -14.09
CA VAL A 361 20.61 -24.50 -15.38
C VAL A 361 19.64 -23.36 -15.13
N PHE A 362 20.11 -22.13 -15.40
CA PHE A 362 19.20 -21.01 -15.53
C PHE A 362 18.62 -21.02 -16.93
N LEU A 363 17.30 -20.97 -17.02
CA LEU A 363 16.66 -20.49 -18.23
C LEU A 363 16.91 -18.98 -18.25
N THR A 364 17.77 -18.51 -19.13
CA THR A 364 17.99 -17.08 -19.40
C THR A 364 17.67 -16.83 -20.86
N ASN A 365 17.17 -15.64 -21.21
CA ASN A 365 16.99 -15.25 -22.60
C ASN A 365 18.25 -14.56 -23.15
N ALA A 366 18.41 -14.57 -24.47
CA ALA A 366 19.55 -13.93 -25.14
C ALA A 366 19.67 -12.42 -24.81
N ALA A 367 18.55 -11.75 -24.55
CA ALA A 367 18.50 -10.34 -24.16
C ALA A 367 19.20 -10.05 -22.81
N SER A 368 19.40 -11.06 -21.96
CA SER A 368 20.01 -10.90 -20.63
C SER A 368 21.55 -10.99 -20.62
N GLY A 369 22.17 -11.20 -21.79
CA GLY A 369 23.63 -11.36 -21.95
C GLY A 369 24.19 -12.70 -21.43
N LEU A 370 23.32 -13.60 -20.97
CA LEU A 370 23.63 -14.96 -20.53
C LEU A 370 22.73 -15.92 -21.33
N GLY A 371 23.20 -17.14 -21.61
CA GLY A 371 22.41 -18.15 -22.32
C GLY A 371 22.69 -18.27 -23.82
N CYS A 372 23.96 -18.23 -24.22
CA CYS A 372 24.32 -18.81 -25.52
C CYS A 372 23.97 -20.29 -25.46
N HIS A 373 22.98 -20.68 -26.26
CA HIS A 373 22.58 -22.06 -26.40
C HIS A 373 23.74 -22.84 -27.02
N THR A 374 24.28 -23.82 -26.29
CA THR A 374 25.32 -24.71 -26.83
C THR A 374 24.67 -25.71 -27.77
N ASP A 375 25.19 -25.81 -28.99
CA ASP A 375 24.78 -26.81 -29.96
C ASP A 375 24.95 -28.21 -29.38
N ASN A 376 23.94 -29.05 -29.62
CA ASN A 376 23.98 -30.45 -29.30
C ASN A 376 24.64 -31.20 -30.46
N PRO A 377 25.84 -31.78 -30.28
CA PRO A 377 26.52 -32.52 -31.35
C PRO A 377 25.71 -33.74 -31.82
N ASP A 378 24.84 -34.30 -30.96
CA ASP A 378 24.01 -35.45 -31.31
C ASP A 378 22.78 -35.04 -32.15
N THR A 379 22.41 -33.76 -32.14
CA THR A 379 21.30 -33.21 -32.93
C THR A 379 21.69 -31.87 -33.57
N PRO A 380 22.44 -31.89 -34.68
CA PRO A 380 22.95 -30.68 -35.33
C PRO A 380 21.85 -29.66 -35.64
N GLY A 381 22.08 -28.39 -35.30
CA GLY A 381 21.10 -27.31 -35.45
C GLY A 381 20.11 -27.16 -34.29
N HIS A 382 20.25 -27.99 -33.24
CA HIS A 382 19.50 -27.87 -32.00
C HIS A 382 20.45 -27.76 -30.82
N CYS A 383 20.01 -27.07 -29.77
CA CYS A 383 20.77 -26.97 -28.53
C CYS A 383 20.32 -28.01 -27.50
N TRP A 384 21.16 -28.23 -26.48
CA TRP A 384 20.87 -29.15 -25.38
C TRP A 384 19.55 -28.87 -24.64
N CYS A 385 19.04 -27.64 -24.70
CA CYS A 385 17.77 -27.28 -24.08
C CYS A 385 16.60 -28.14 -24.59
N ARG A 386 16.58 -28.51 -25.87
CA ARG A 386 15.51 -29.37 -26.41
C ARG A 386 15.51 -30.76 -25.78
N MET A 387 16.68 -31.30 -25.47
CA MET A 387 16.81 -32.62 -24.86
C MET A 387 16.48 -32.58 -23.36
N ILE A 388 16.88 -31.51 -22.67
CA ILE A 388 16.64 -31.33 -21.23
C ILE A 388 15.18 -31.00 -20.94
N TYR A 389 14.55 -30.19 -21.78
CA TYR A 389 13.24 -29.60 -21.49
C TYR A 389 12.10 -30.10 -22.39
N GLY A 390 12.42 -30.76 -23.51
CA GLY A 390 11.46 -31.18 -24.53
C GLY A 390 11.30 -30.17 -25.67
N GLU A 391 10.27 -30.36 -26.50
CA GLU A 391 10.07 -29.59 -27.74
C GLU A 391 9.36 -28.24 -27.58
N LEU A 392 9.22 -27.73 -26.35
CA LEU A 392 8.61 -26.41 -26.15
C LEU A 392 9.59 -25.28 -26.49
N PRO A 393 9.11 -24.13 -27.00
CA PRO A 393 9.93 -22.93 -27.18
C PRO A 393 10.57 -22.49 -25.87
N ALA A 394 11.82 -21.99 -25.92
CA ALA A 394 12.59 -21.57 -24.74
C ALA A 394 11.83 -20.60 -23.81
N GLU A 395 11.06 -19.69 -24.41
CA GLU A 395 10.18 -18.71 -23.74
C GLU A 395 9.12 -19.37 -22.84
N THR A 396 8.65 -20.55 -23.23
CA THR A 396 7.61 -21.29 -22.50
C THR A 396 8.14 -21.73 -21.14
N TYR A 397 9.39 -22.17 -21.05
CA TYR A 397 9.96 -22.64 -19.79
C TYR A 397 10.23 -21.49 -18.80
N LEU A 398 10.49 -20.28 -19.30
CA LEU A 398 10.62 -19.07 -18.49
C LEU A 398 9.29 -18.67 -17.83
N SER A 399 8.15 -18.98 -18.46
CA SER A 399 6.81 -18.62 -17.99
C SER A 399 6.25 -19.54 -16.89
N VAL A 400 6.85 -20.72 -16.65
CA VAL A 400 6.33 -21.73 -15.72
C VAL A 400 6.64 -21.38 -14.25
N VAL A 401 7.56 -20.46 -13.97
CA VAL A 401 7.86 -19.99 -12.60
C VAL A 401 6.95 -18.81 -12.23
N ASP A 402 5.64 -18.97 -12.42
CA ASP A 402 4.66 -18.12 -11.75
C ASP A 402 4.57 -18.62 -10.30
N LEU A 403 5.38 -18.01 -9.42
CA LEU A 403 5.28 -18.22 -7.98
C LEU A 403 3.89 -17.76 -7.54
N LYS A 404 2.95 -18.71 -7.44
CA LYS A 404 1.73 -18.49 -6.67
C LYS A 404 2.16 -18.20 -5.24
N ASP A 405 2.10 -16.93 -4.86
CA ASP A 405 2.17 -16.46 -3.48
C ASP A 405 1.15 -17.26 -2.64
N GLY A 406 1.68 -18.16 -1.81
CA GLY A 406 0.87 -19.08 -1.02
C GLY A 406 1.72 -20.03 -0.19
N ALA A 407 2.79 -19.53 0.45
CA ALA A 407 3.45 -20.25 1.54
C ALA A 407 2.91 -19.74 2.88
N ASP A 408 1.61 -19.95 3.08
CA ASP A 408 0.98 -20.06 4.39
C ASP A 408 -0.14 -21.11 4.24
N GLY A 409 0.16 -22.34 4.64
CA GLY A 409 -0.84 -23.36 4.93
C GLY A 409 -1.06 -24.45 3.88
N VAL A 410 -0.88 -25.69 4.36
CA VAL A 410 -1.32 -27.00 3.82
C VAL A 410 -0.33 -27.69 2.89
N LEU A 411 0.41 -28.64 3.50
CA LEU A 411 0.96 -29.82 2.84
C LEU A 411 -0.16 -30.54 2.05
N ALA A 412 -0.31 -30.22 0.78
CA ALA A 412 -0.92 -31.15 -0.16
C ALA A 412 0.17 -32.15 -0.58
N LYS A 413 -0.07 -33.44 -0.33
CA LYS A 413 0.71 -34.57 -0.86
C LYS A 413 0.70 -34.52 -2.39
N GLU A 414 1.60 -33.78 -3.00
CA GLU A 414 1.98 -34.00 -4.39
C GLU A 414 2.95 -35.20 -4.43
N LYS A 415 2.66 -36.17 -5.30
CA LYS A 415 3.54 -37.30 -5.54
C LYS A 415 4.90 -36.77 -6.03
N PRO A 416 6.02 -37.15 -5.43
CA PRO A 416 7.32 -36.64 -5.83
C PRO A 416 7.62 -37.05 -7.29
N CYS A 417 8.03 -36.06 -8.09
CA CYS A 417 8.66 -36.30 -9.37
C CYS A 417 9.91 -37.17 -9.16
N ARG A 418 10.09 -38.23 -9.97
CA ARG A 418 11.18 -39.22 -9.84
C ARG A 418 12.58 -38.58 -9.81
N VAL A 419 12.75 -37.36 -10.31
CA VAL A 419 14.00 -36.61 -10.32
C VAL A 419 14.38 -36.09 -8.92
N CYS A 420 13.40 -35.75 -8.06
CA CYS A 420 13.67 -35.25 -6.70
C CYS A 420 14.00 -36.36 -5.69
N CYS A 421 13.62 -37.61 -5.95
CA CYS A 421 13.90 -38.73 -5.06
C CYS A 421 15.39 -39.11 -5.00
N PHE A 422 16.17 -38.77 -6.03
CA PHE A 422 17.60 -39.11 -6.06
C PHE A 422 18.44 -38.21 -5.15
N ALA A 423 18.07 -36.93 -4.99
CA ALA A 423 18.77 -36.00 -4.13
C ALA A 423 18.50 -36.25 -2.63
N LEU A 424 17.29 -36.71 -2.27
CA LEU A 424 16.92 -37.05 -0.89
C LEU A 424 17.53 -38.38 -0.41
N ALA A 425 17.81 -39.32 -1.32
CA ALA A 425 18.45 -40.58 -0.98
C ALA A 425 19.94 -40.43 -0.61
N MET A 426 20.58 -39.32 -1.01
CA MET A 426 22.01 -39.06 -0.76
C MET A 426 22.27 -38.23 0.50
N SER A 427 21.25 -37.61 1.10
CA SER A 427 21.43 -36.71 2.26
C SER A 427 21.29 -37.38 3.63
N GLY A 428 21.32 -38.72 3.69
CA GLY A 428 21.58 -39.50 4.91
C GLY A 428 21.00 -38.96 6.21
N ASP A 429 19.67 -38.95 6.34
CA ASP A 429 18.99 -38.91 7.64
C ASP A 429 17.71 -39.74 7.55
N LEU A 430 17.88 -41.05 7.75
CA LEU A 430 16.80 -42.02 7.95
C LEU A 430 17.32 -43.13 8.86
N HIS A 431 17.72 -42.75 10.08
CA HIS A 431 17.59 -43.65 11.22
C HIS A 431 16.24 -43.35 11.89
N ASP A 432 15.45 -44.40 12.10
CA ASP A 432 14.13 -44.44 12.76
C ASP A 432 12.89 -44.00 11.97
N ILE A 433 12.45 -44.84 11.03
CA ILE A 433 11.03 -45.23 10.97
C ILE A 433 10.96 -46.76 10.82
N GLY A 434 10.41 -47.39 11.85
CA GLY A 434 10.38 -48.83 12.06
C GLY A 434 9.69 -49.65 10.96
N THR A 435 10.21 -50.86 10.85
CA THR A 435 9.54 -52.11 10.45
C THR A 435 8.01 -52.07 10.55
N LEU A 436 7.35 -52.06 9.39
CA LEU A 436 6.03 -52.67 9.21
C LEU A 436 6.18 -53.82 8.23
N GLN A 437 6.39 -55.02 8.79
CA GLN A 437 6.18 -56.28 8.09
C GLN A 437 4.71 -56.36 7.69
N ALA A 438 4.42 -56.32 6.39
CA ALA A 438 3.17 -56.83 5.86
C ALA A 438 3.28 -58.36 5.80
N GLY A 439 2.72 -59.01 6.82
CA GLY A 439 2.41 -60.44 6.75
C GLY A 439 1.31 -60.66 5.72
N GLY A 440 1.60 -61.50 4.72
CA GLY A 440 0.61 -62.04 3.81
C GLY A 440 -0.27 -63.07 4.53
N GLY A 441 -1.56 -63.02 4.26
CA GLY A 441 -2.55 -63.98 4.73
C GLY A 441 -3.73 -63.99 3.78
N TYR A 442 -3.79 -65.06 2.98
CA TYR A 442 -4.82 -65.53 2.03
C TYR A 442 -4.99 -64.76 0.71
#